data_AF-A0A1W6LFL7-F1
#
_entry.id   AF-A0A1W6LFL7-F1
#
_cell.length_a   1.000
_cell.length_b   1.000
_cell.length_c   1.000
_cell.angle_alpha   90.00
_cell.angle_beta   90.00
_cell.angle_gamma   90.00
#
_symmetry.space_group_name_H-M   'P 1'
#
loop_
_entity.id
_entity.type
_entity.pdbx_description
1 polymer ?
#
loop_
_entity_poly.entity_id
_entity_poly.type
_entity_poly.pdbx_seq_one_letter_code
_entity_poly.pdbx_strand_id
1 'polypeptide(L)'
;MARRLLAYNEQLRQMAPAELGQELTRLNALVSANAQAASPQLVMELSLALTHARNNGDIARAAALLDPIVKSTNPDIAPWQPLARLLSVRLVEQRKLEEQLDRQGLQLREAQRNLQQTNDKLEALKAIERSLTARPPSAPVKPSAPPPPPAPSAPPAPAPASKAP
;
A
#
# COMPACT_ATOMS: atom_id res chain seq x y z
N MET A 1 -35.46 14.71 15.85
CA MET A 1 -34.10 14.96 15.32
C MET A 1 -33.24 13.69 15.30
N ALA A 2 -32.82 13.14 16.44
CA ALA A 2 -31.90 11.99 16.50
C ALA A 2 -32.36 10.77 15.66
N ARG A 3 -33.65 10.39 15.73
CA ARG A 3 -34.23 9.31 14.91
C ARG A 3 -34.00 9.49 13.41
N ARG A 4 -34.07 10.74 12.92
CA ARG A 4 -33.86 11.04 11.49
C ARG A 4 -32.41 10.83 11.09
N LEU A 5 -31.46 11.29 11.91
CA LEU A 5 -30.03 11.07 11.65
C LEU A 5 -29.65 9.59 11.72
N LEU A 6 -30.26 8.82 12.63
CA LEU A 6 -30.05 7.36 12.70
C LEU A 6 -30.60 6.65 11.46
N ALA A 7 -31.81 7.03 11.00
CA ALA A 7 -32.37 6.50 9.76
C ALA A 7 -31.49 6.85 8.55
N TYR A 8 -30.99 8.09 8.49
CA TYR A 8 -30.06 8.53 7.45
C TYR A 8 -28.74 7.75 7.48
N ASN A 9 -28.18 7.52 8.66
CA ASN A 9 -26.98 6.70 8.81
C ASN A 9 -27.20 5.26 8.33
N GLU A 10 -28.38 4.68 8.59
CA GLU A 10 -28.70 3.33 8.09
C GLU A 10 -28.87 3.32 6.57
N GLN A 11 -29.44 4.39 5.98
CA GLN A 11 -29.48 4.55 4.52
C GLN A 11 -28.08 4.61 3.91
N LEU A 12 -27.17 5.40 4.50
CA LEU A 12 -25.78 5.50 4.04
C LEU A 12 -25.07 4.14 4.00
N ARG A 13 -25.37 3.24 4.94
CA ARG A 13 -24.80 1.88 4.98
C ARG A 13 -25.26 0.99 3.82
N GLN A 14 -26.39 1.33 3.21
CA GLN A 14 -27.00 0.58 2.11
C GLN A 14 -26.69 1.18 0.73
N MET A 15 -26.12 2.39 0.67
CA MET A 15 -25.82 3.07 -0.59
C MET A 15 -24.61 2.47 -1.31
N ALA A 16 -24.67 2.45 -2.64
CA ALA A 16 -23.52 2.08 -3.46
C ALA A 16 -22.43 3.18 -3.40
N PRO A 17 -21.14 2.85 -3.62
CA PRO A 17 -20.05 3.83 -3.56
C PRO A 17 -20.23 5.04 -4.49
N ALA A 18 -20.80 4.83 -5.69
CA ALA A 18 -21.07 5.90 -6.64
C ALA A 18 -22.17 6.86 -6.14
N GLU A 19 -23.24 6.31 -5.56
CA GLU A 19 -24.34 7.09 -4.98
C GLU A 19 -23.86 7.89 -3.76
N LEU A 20 -23.03 7.28 -2.93
CA LEU A 20 -22.40 7.95 -1.78
C LEU A 20 -21.54 9.13 -2.24
N GLY A 21 -20.78 8.98 -3.32
CA GLY A 21 -19.99 10.08 -3.91
C GLY A 21 -20.85 11.24 -4.42
N GLN A 22 -22.00 10.94 -5.04
CA GLN A 22 -22.96 11.96 -5.47
C GLN A 22 -23.58 12.69 -4.27
N GLU A 23 -23.99 11.94 -3.24
CA GLU A 23 -24.57 12.50 -2.01
C GLU A 23 -23.57 13.38 -1.27
N LEU A 24 -22.31 12.97 -1.17
CA LEU A 24 -21.23 13.81 -0.64
C LEU A 24 -21.07 15.11 -1.43
N THR A 25 -21.10 15.05 -2.76
CA THR A 25 -21.00 16.24 -3.61
C THR A 25 -22.15 17.20 -3.34
N ARG A 26 -23.37 16.67 -3.27
CA ARG A 26 -24.59 17.42 -2.95
C ARG A 26 -24.51 18.09 -1.57
N LEU A 27 -24.17 17.32 -0.53
CA LEU A 27 -24.07 17.84 0.84
C LEU A 27 -22.95 18.86 1.00
N ASN A 28 -21.80 18.65 0.36
CA ASN A 28 -20.72 19.61 0.35
C ASN A 28 -21.16 20.95 -0.25
N ALA A 29 -21.87 20.92 -1.38
CA ALA A 29 -22.40 22.14 -2.00
C ALA A 29 -23.40 22.86 -1.10
N LEU A 30 -24.29 22.14 -0.41
CA LEU A 30 -25.29 22.74 0.49
C LEU A 30 -24.66 23.35 1.75
N VAL A 31 -23.65 22.69 2.32
CA VAL A 31 -22.95 23.20 3.51
C VAL A 31 -22.04 24.37 3.14
N SER A 32 -21.35 24.34 1.99
CA SER A 32 -20.45 25.41 1.56
C SER A 32 -21.19 26.66 1.10
N ALA A 33 -22.32 26.51 0.41
CA ALA A 33 -23.15 27.64 -0.04
C ALA A 33 -23.65 28.49 1.13
N ASN A 34 -23.81 27.87 2.30
CA ASN A 34 -24.29 28.52 3.52
C ASN A 34 -23.25 28.41 4.65
N ALA A 35 -21.95 28.60 4.39
CA ALA A 35 -20.89 28.32 5.38
C ALA A 35 -21.12 28.96 6.77
N GLN A 36 -21.68 30.17 6.85
CA GLN A 36 -21.97 30.88 8.11
C GLN A 36 -23.33 30.51 8.73
N ALA A 37 -24.25 29.91 7.96
CA ALA A 37 -25.63 29.61 8.36
C ALA A 37 -26.03 28.16 8.05
N ALA A 38 -25.04 27.27 7.91
CA ALA A 38 -25.30 25.90 7.52
C ALA A 38 -26.14 25.25 8.60
N SER A 39 -27.28 24.66 8.17
CA SER A 39 -28.16 23.96 9.08
C SER A 39 -27.35 22.91 9.87
N PRO A 40 -27.45 22.87 11.22
CA PRO A 40 -26.78 21.84 12.02
C PRO A 40 -27.12 20.44 11.53
N GLN A 41 -28.32 20.24 10.98
CA GLN A 41 -28.71 18.99 10.36
C GLN A 41 -27.84 18.60 9.17
N LEU A 42 -27.63 19.53 8.22
CA LEU A 42 -26.83 19.27 7.02
C LEU A 42 -25.37 18.99 7.38
N VAL A 43 -24.84 19.70 8.38
CA VAL A 43 -23.49 19.46 8.90
C VAL A 43 -23.38 18.06 9.53
N MET A 44 -24.38 17.63 10.30
CA MET A 44 -24.42 16.28 10.86
C MET A 44 -24.54 15.21 9.76
N GLU A 45 -25.41 15.40 8.77
CA GLU A 45 -25.56 14.48 7.62
C GLU A 45 -24.25 14.37 6.82
N LEU A 46 -23.59 15.50 6.52
CA LEU A 46 -22.29 15.52 5.85
C LEU A 46 -21.21 14.81 6.67
N SER A 47 -21.15 15.05 7.99
CA SER A 47 -20.19 14.38 8.86
C SER A 47 -20.38 12.85 8.85
N LEU A 48 -21.62 12.37 8.83
CA LEU A 48 -21.92 10.94 8.71
C LEU A 48 -21.52 10.40 7.34
N ALA A 49 -21.87 11.08 6.24
CA ALA A 49 -21.51 10.65 4.89
C ALA A 49 -19.99 10.52 4.72
N LEU A 50 -19.20 11.46 5.27
CA LEU A 50 -17.73 11.41 5.24
C LEU A 50 -17.17 10.17 5.97
N THR A 51 -17.81 9.71 7.06
CA THR A 51 -17.36 8.50 7.78
C THR A 51 -17.56 7.22 7.00
N HIS A 52 -18.56 7.17 6.10
CA HIS A 52 -18.83 6.00 5.27
C HIS A 52 -17.94 5.94 4.04
N ALA A 53 -17.53 7.10 3.51
CA ALA A 53 -16.60 7.19 2.38
C ALA A 53 -15.21 6.61 2.69
N ARG A 54 -14.77 6.76 3.96
CA ARG A 54 -13.48 6.26 4.48
C ARG A 54 -12.26 6.65 3.64
N ASN A 55 -12.25 7.81 2.98
CA ASN A 55 -11.03 8.29 2.35
C ASN A 55 -10.08 8.89 3.40
N ASN A 56 -8.80 8.91 3.07
CA ASN A 56 -7.78 9.51 3.92
C ASN A 56 -8.10 10.99 4.19
N GLY A 57 -8.25 11.34 5.47
CA GLY A 57 -8.54 12.70 5.93
C GLY A 57 -10.02 13.05 6.08
N ASP A 58 -10.95 12.25 5.55
CA ASP A 58 -12.39 12.53 5.65
C ASP A 58 -12.89 12.50 7.10
N ILE A 59 -12.35 11.62 7.93
CA ILE A 59 -12.71 11.54 9.36
C ILE A 59 -12.20 12.76 10.14
N ALA A 60 -11.01 13.24 9.83
CA ALA A 60 -10.48 14.46 10.43
C ALA A 60 -11.32 15.68 10.02
N ARG A 61 -11.73 15.74 8.75
CA ARG A 61 -12.64 16.77 8.24
C ARG A 61 -14.02 16.68 8.89
N ALA A 62 -14.59 15.49 9.02
CA ALA A 62 -15.88 15.26 9.67
C ALA A 62 -15.87 15.75 11.12
N ALA A 63 -14.79 15.46 11.87
CA ALA A 63 -14.64 15.95 13.24
C ALA A 63 -14.57 17.49 13.30
N ALA A 64 -13.80 18.12 12.40
CA ALA A 64 -13.68 19.56 12.33
C ALA A 64 -15.00 20.28 11.99
N LEU A 65 -15.87 19.64 11.19
CA LEU A 65 -17.20 20.18 10.88
C LEU A 65 -18.13 20.23 12.09
N LEU A 66 -17.95 19.36 13.09
CA LEU A 66 -18.80 19.30 14.28
C LEU A 66 -18.41 20.30 15.37
N ASP A 67 -17.16 20.77 15.37
CA ASP A 67 -16.63 21.69 16.38
C ASP A 67 -17.48 22.96 16.60
N PRO A 68 -17.93 23.66 15.53
CA PRO A 68 -18.78 24.84 15.69
C PRO A 68 -20.12 24.53 16.37
N ILE A 69 -20.71 23.36 16.09
CA ILE A 69 -21.97 22.93 16.72
C ILE A 69 -21.74 22.67 18.21
N VAL A 70 -20.66 21.96 18.55
CA VAL A 70 -20.30 21.61 19.93
C VAL A 70 -20.02 22.84 20.79
N LYS A 71 -19.38 23.86 20.21
CA LYS A 71 -18.96 25.11 20.88
C LYS A 71 -20.01 26.23 20.81
N SER A 72 -21.08 26.06 20.04
CA SER A 72 -22.10 27.09 19.85
C SER A 72 -22.78 27.48 21.17
N THR A 73 -23.16 28.74 21.30
CA THR A 73 -24.00 29.25 22.39
C THR A 73 -25.43 29.57 21.93
N ASN A 74 -25.75 29.30 20.65
CA ASN A 74 -27.06 29.60 20.08
C ASN A 74 -28.12 28.59 20.60
N PRO A 75 -29.26 29.06 21.17
CA PRO A 75 -30.33 28.18 21.64
C PRO A 75 -30.91 27.26 20.58
N ASP A 76 -30.92 27.67 19.30
CA ASP A 76 -31.42 26.83 18.19
C ASP A 76 -30.49 25.63 17.90
N ILE A 77 -29.22 25.74 18.28
CA ILE A 77 -28.20 24.71 18.10
C ILE A 77 -28.09 23.81 19.34
N ALA A 78 -28.51 24.29 20.51
CA ALA A 78 -28.42 23.55 21.77
C ALA A 78 -28.97 22.10 21.70
N PRO A 79 -30.09 21.79 21.01
CA PRO A 79 -30.59 20.43 20.88
C PRO A 79 -29.66 19.47 20.11
N TRP A 80 -28.77 20.00 19.26
CA TRP A 80 -27.86 19.22 18.44
C TRP A 80 -26.56 18.86 19.17
N GLN A 81 -26.21 19.61 20.22
CA GLN A 81 -24.91 19.49 20.89
C GLN A 81 -24.62 18.14 21.52
N PRO A 82 -25.56 17.47 22.24
CA PRO A 82 -25.26 16.18 22.85
C PRO A 82 -24.86 15.13 21.82
N LEU A 83 -25.54 15.12 20.67
CA LEU A 83 -25.26 14.19 19.59
C LEU A 83 -23.97 14.56 18.84
N ALA A 84 -23.73 15.85 18.58
CA ALA A 84 -22.49 16.31 17.97
C ALA A 84 -21.25 16.00 18.83
N ARG A 85 -21.36 16.15 20.16
CA ARG A 85 -20.29 15.78 21.11
C ARG A 85 -20.02 14.27 21.08
N LEU A 86 -21.08 13.46 21.15
CA LEU A 86 -20.95 12.01 21.09
C LEU A 86 -20.28 11.59 19.77
N LEU A 87 -20.72 12.14 18.64
CA LEU A 87 -20.14 11.83 17.34
C LEU A 87 -18.68 12.29 17.25
N SER A 88 -18.36 13.51 17.67
CA SER A 88 -16.98 14.05 17.67
C SER A 88 -16.01 13.15 18.45
N VAL A 89 -16.39 12.69 19.65
CA VAL A 89 -15.57 11.74 20.42
C VAL A 89 -15.33 10.45 19.63
N ARG A 90 -16.37 9.89 19.00
CA ARG A 90 -16.24 8.67 18.19
C ARG A 90 -15.34 8.85 16.97
N LEU A 91 -15.41 9.99 16.29
CA LEU A 91 -14.54 10.28 15.15
C LEU A 91 -13.07 10.38 15.55
N VAL A 92 -12.79 11.00 16.69
CA VAL A 92 -11.41 11.10 17.22
C VAL A 92 -10.87 9.73 17.63
N GLU A 93 -11.70 8.89 18.27
CA GLU A 93 -11.35 7.51 18.58
C GLU A 93 -11.09 6.69 17.31
N GLN A 94 -11.96 6.80 16.31
CA GLN A 94 -11.81 6.12 15.03
C GLN A 94 -10.50 6.51 14.34
N ARG A 95 -10.16 7.80 14.29
CA ARG A 95 -8.90 8.27 13.70
C ARG A 95 -7.68 7.67 14.39
N LYS A 96 -7.69 7.61 15.73
CA LYS A 96 -6.60 6.99 16.50
C LYS A 96 -6.45 5.51 16.18
N LEU A 97 -7.56 4.80 15.98
CA LEU A 97 -7.55 3.37 15.61
C LEU A 97 -7.00 3.18 14.19
N GLU A 98 -7.39 4.02 13.24
CA GLU A 98 -6.85 4.00 11.87
C GLU A 98 -5.34 4.28 11.87
N GLU A 99 -4.88 5.29 12.62
CA GLU A 99 -3.45 5.57 12.79
C GLU A 99 -2.68 4.38 13.41
N GLN A 100 -3.29 3.64 14.33
CA GLN A 100 -2.68 2.42 14.91
C GLN A 100 -2.64 1.26 13.91
N LEU A 101 -3.71 1.06 13.14
CA LEU A 101 -3.77 0.03 12.09
C LEU A 101 -2.70 0.29 11.01
N ASP A 102 -2.52 1.54 10.59
CA ASP A 102 -1.49 1.91 9.62
C ASP A 102 -0.08 1.61 10.15
N ARG A 103 0.20 1.96 11.41
CA ARG A 103 1.49 1.64 12.06
C ARG A 103 1.74 0.14 12.14
N GLN A 104 0.72 -0.64 12.52
CA GLN A 104 0.83 -2.11 12.56
C GLN A 104 1.05 -2.69 11.16
N GLY A 105 0.37 -2.16 10.14
CA GLY A 105 0.56 -2.56 8.74
C GLY A 105 1.99 -2.30 8.24
N LEU A 106 2.60 -1.18 8.62
CA LEU A 106 4.00 -0.88 8.31
C LEU A 106 4.96 -1.85 9.00
N GLN A 107 4.76 -2.09 10.30
CA GLN A 107 5.57 -3.05 11.08
C GLN A 107 5.49 -4.47 10.51
N LEU A 108 4.32 -4.92 10.07
CA LEU A 108 4.14 -6.24 9.47
C LEU A 108 4.91 -6.38 8.15
N ARG A 109 4.88 -5.36 7.29
CA ARG A 109 5.64 -5.37 6.02
C ARG A 109 7.14 -5.39 6.27
N GLU A 110 7.62 -4.62 7.25
CA GLU A 110 9.02 -4.62 7.64
C GLU A 110 9.46 -5.97 8.22
N ALA A 111 8.66 -6.56 9.12
CA ALA A 111 8.91 -7.88 9.68
C ALA A 111 8.96 -8.96 8.59
N GLN A 112 8.04 -8.93 7.61
CA GLN A 112 8.05 -9.83 6.45
C GLN A 112 9.33 -9.68 5.62
N ARG A 113 9.80 -8.44 5.38
CA ARG A 113 11.05 -8.18 4.68
C ARG A 113 12.25 -8.77 5.43
N ASN A 114 12.30 -8.60 6.75
CA ASN A 114 13.36 -9.13 7.59
C ASN A 114 13.35 -10.67 7.63
N LEU A 115 12.16 -11.28 7.63
CA LEU A 115 12.01 -12.74 7.51
C LEU A 115 12.53 -13.25 6.16
N GLN A 116 12.22 -12.58 5.05
CA GLN A 116 12.75 -12.97 3.75
C GLN A 116 14.28 -12.90 3.73
N GLN A 117 14.86 -11.79 4.21
CA GLN A 117 16.32 -11.62 4.26
C GLN A 117 17.01 -12.68 5.13
N THR A 118 16.40 -13.06 6.25
CA THR A 118 16.96 -14.11 7.11
C THR A 118 16.83 -15.49 6.48
N ASN A 119 15.74 -15.76 5.77
CA ASN A 119 15.58 -17.00 5.03
C ASN A 119 16.60 -17.13 3.87
N ASP A 120 16.80 -16.06 3.11
CA ASP A 120 17.80 -16.03 2.03
C ASP A 120 19.22 -16.30 2.57
N LYS A 121 19.55 -15.76 3.74
CA LYS A 121 20.83 -16.05 4.43
C LYS A 121 20.94 -17.51 4.85
N LEU A 122 19.87 -18.09 5.41
CA LEU A 122 19.85 -19.51 5.79
C LEU A 122 20.01 -20.42 4.57
N GLU A 123 19.38 -20.07 3.45
CA GLU A 123 19.52 -20.82 2.20
C GLU A 123 20.95 -20.72 1.65
N ALA A 124 21.56 -19.53 1.67
CA ALA A 124 22.95 -19.34 1.30
C ALA A 124 23.91 -20.16 2.18
N LEU A 125 23.69 -20.19 3.49
CA LEU A 125 24.48 -21.01 4.41
C LEU A 125 24.32 -22.52 4.11
N LYS A 126 23.09 -23.00 3.88
CA LYS A 126 22.83 -24.39 3.47
C LYS A 126 23.52 -24.74 2.14
N ALA A 127 23.58 -23.81 1.19
CA ALA A 127 24.29 -24.01 -0.07
C ALA A 127 25.81 -24.14 0.15
N ILE A 128 26.37 -23.36 1.08
CA ILE A 128 27.78 -23.50 1.49
C ILE A 128 28.00 -24.87 2.13
N GLU A 129 27.16 -25.29 3.07
CA GLU A 129 27.29 -26.61 3.71
C GLU A 129 27.23 -27.77 2.71
N ARG A 130 26.32 -27.69 1.73
CA ARG A 130 26.24 -28.67 0.64
C ARG A 130 27.48 -28.69 -0.24
N SER A 131 28.00 -27.53 -0.62
CA SER A 131 29.20 -27.46 -1.48
C SER A 131 30.46 -27.93 -0.76
N LEU A 132 30.57 -27.73 0.56
CA LEU A 132 31.67 -28.27 1.37
C LEU A 132 31.59 -29.79 1.54
N THR A 133 30.38 -30.34 1.72
CA THR A 133 30.17 -31.79 1.88
C THR A 133 30.27 -32.54 0.54
N ALA A 134 29.87 -31.91 -0.57
CA ALA A 134 29.84 -32.54 -1.89
C ALA A 134 31.20 -32.57 -2.62
N ARG A 135 32.31 -32.15 -2.01
CA ARG A 135 33.65 -32.27 -2.62
C ARG A 135 34.00 -33.77 -2.79
N PRO A 136 34.07 -34.31 -4.03
CA PRO A 136 34.43 -35.71 -4.23
C PRO A 136 35.90 -35.95 -3.87
N PRO A 137 36.33 -37.18 -3.53
CA PRO A 137 37.74 -37.50 -3.35
C PRO A 137 38.51 -37.12 -4.62
N SER A 138 39.67 -36.47 -4.43
CA SER A 138 40.58 -36.06 -5.50
C SER A 138 40.76 -37.17 -6.53
N ALA A 139 40.32 -36.93 -7.76
CA ALA A 139 40.67 -37.83 -8.87
C ALA A 139 42.20 -37.83 -9.06
N PRO A 140 42.84 -38.99 -9.31
CA PRO A 140 44.28 -39.04 -9.52
C PRO A 140 44.63 -38.36 -10.84
N VAL A 141 45.57 -37.42 -10.79
CA VAL A 141 46.19 -36.80 -11.95
C VAL A 141 46.91 -37.87 -12.76
N LYS A 142 46.50 -38.09 -14.03
CA LYS A 142 47.26 -38.88 -15.00
C LYS A 142 48.44 -38.03 -15.52
N PRO A 143 49.68 -38.56 -15.59
CA PRO A 143 50.81 -37.82 -16.15
C PRO A 143 50.64 -37.64 -17.67
N SER A 144 50.82 -36.41 -18.15
CA SER A 144 50.90 -36.06 -19.56
C SER A 144 52.20 -36.60 -20.18
N ALA A 145 52.07 -37.33 -21.29
CA ALA A 145 53.19 -37.82 -22.09
C ALA A 145 53.92 -36.68 -22.83
N PRO A 146 55.23 -36.80 -23.10
CA PRO A 146 56.02 -35.75 -23.75
C PRO A 146 55.75 -35.65 -25.27
N PRO A 147 55.95 -34.47 -25.89
CA PRO A 147 55.69 -34.27 -27.31
C PRO A 147 56.80 -34.87 -28.21
N PRO A 148 56.48 -35.30 -29.45
CA PRO A 148 57.45 -35.86 -30.39
C PRO A 148 58.32 -34.76 -31.06
N PRO A 149 59.54 -35.11 -31.55
CA PRO A 149 60.46 -34.15 -32.16
C PRO A 149 60.07 -33.74 -33.59
N PRO A 150 60.56 -32.59 -34.09
CA PRO A 150 60.19 -32.05 -35.40
C PRO A 150 60.91 -32.77 -36.56
N ALA A 151 60.19 -33.01 -37.66
CA ALA A 151 60.73 -33.57 -38.90
C ALA A 151 61.21 -32.46 -39.87
N PRO A 152 62.27 -32.71 -40.68
CA PRO A 152 62.94 -31.71 -41.50
C PRO A 152 62.29 -31.45 -42.87
N SER A 153 62.65 -30.29 -43.43
CA SER A 153 62.09 -29.59 -44.59
C SER A 153 62.15 -30.30 -45.95
N ALA A 154 61.19 -29.92 -46.82
CA ALA A 154 60.91 -30.41 -48.17
C ALA A 154 61.97 -30.09 -49.26
N PRO A 155 61.93 -30.79 -50.42
CA PRO A 155 62.44 -30.30 -51.69
C PRO A 155 61.34 -29.92 -52.72
N PRO A 156 61.66 -29.16 -53.80
CA PRO A 156 60.72 -28.32 -54.53
C PRO A 156 60.08 -28.93 -55.80
N ALA A 157 59.09 -28.19 -56.32
CA ALA A 157 58.13 -28.48 -57.40
C ALA A 157 58.69 -28.74 -58.82
N PRO A 158 57.81 -29.17 -59.73
CA PRO A 158 57.76 -28.52 -61.05
C PRO A 158 56.34 -28.13 -61.50
N ALA A 159 56.30 -27.07 -62.33
CA ALA A 159 55.12 -26.40 -62.88
C ALA A 159 54.38 -27.19 -63.98
N PRO A 160 53.08 -26.95 -64.21
CA PRO A 160 52.43 -27.29 -65.46
C PRO A 160 52.17 -26.07 -66.37
N ALA A 161 52.35 -26.32 -67.67
CA ALA A 161 52.34 -25.38 -68.77
C ALA A 161 50.94 -24.87 -69.16
N SER A 162 50.93 -23.64 -69.66
CA SER A 162 49.80 -22.92 -70.27
C SER A 162 49.37 -23.53 -71.61
N LYS A 163 48.06 -23.53 -71.89
CA LYS A 163 47.51 -23.62 -73.25
C LYS A 163 46.41 -22.56 -73.41
N ALA A 164 46.60 -21.72 -74.42
CA ALA A 164 45.75 -20.61 -74.87
C ALA A 164 44.45 -21.10 -75.54
N PRO A 165 43.50 -20.20 -75.83
CA PRO A 165 43.56 -19.43 -77.10
C PRO A 165 43.65 -17.92 -76.93
#